data_AF-A0A932LPL4-F1
#
_entry.id   AF-A0A932LPL4-F1
#
_cell.length_a   1.000
_cell.length_b   1.000
_cell.length_c   1.000
_cell.angle_alpha   90.00
_cell.angle_beta   90.00
_cell.angle_gamma   90.00
#
_symmetry.space_group_name_H-M   'P 1'
#
loop_
_entity.id
_entity.type
_entity.pdbx_description
1 polymer ?
#
loop_
_entity_poly.entity_id
_entity_poly.type
_entity_poly.pdbx_seq_one_letter_code
_entity_poly.pdbx_strand_id
1 'polypeptide(L)'
;MKRSPLITVVYVLQFLLGLVLAGLSVFVLTLTRSQEMLADPDAADTVHGLLIGALVLGIPALITLIAAWGLCKGKLWGWVLSLATDVGVLAVFTYDILDEHSHEGSDIALAVSFVVPLVLLLLPQVRRFYWSASTTNLSS
;
A
#
# COMPACT_ATOMS: atom_id res chain seq x y z
N MET A 1 -10.15 -23.25 14.55
CA MET A 1 -8.80 -23.35 13.95
C MET A 1 -7.91 -22.27 14.55
N LYS A 2 -6.76 -22.64 15.12
CA LYS A 2 -5.79 -21.67 15.67
C LYS A 2 -5.21 -20.88 14.48
N ARG A 3 -5.44 -19.56 14.41
CA ARG A 3 -4.91 -18.72 13.32
C ARG A 3 -3.39 -18.82 13.37
N SER A 4 -2.77 -19.14 12.23
CA SER A 4 -1.30 -19.18 12.14
C SER A 4 -0.75 -17.78 12.44
N PRO A 5 0.29 -17.64 13.28
CA PRO A 5 0.87 -16.33 13.59
C PRO A 5 1.34 -15.59 12.32
N LEU A 6 1.70 -16.30 11.25
CA LEU A 6 2.03 -15.72 9.96
C LEU A 6 0.89 -14.89 9.36
N ILE A 7 -0.36 -15.35 9.48
CA ILE A 7 -1.53 -14.62 8.98
C ILE A 7 -1.74 -13.33 9.77
N THR A 8 -1.46 -13.39 11.07
CA THR A 8 -1.49 -12.21 11.94
C THR A 8 -0.44 -11.19 11.52
N VAL A 9 0.80 -11.64 11.29
CA VAL A 9 1.89 -10.78 10.83
C VAL A 9 1.54 -10.12 9.50
N VAL A 10 0.98 -10.87 8.53
CA VAL A 10 0.62 -10.32 7.22
C VAL A 10 -0.42 -9.21 7.33
N TYR A 11 -1.53 -9.41 8.05
CA TYR A 11 -2.54 -8.35 8.13
C TYR A 11 -2.04 -7.12 8.91
N VAL A 12 -1.21 -7.33 9.95
CA VAL A 12 -0.62 -6.22 10.71
C VAL A 12 0.33 -5.42 9.84
N LEU A 13 1.17 -6.10 9.05
CA LEU A 13 2.10 -5.45 8.13
C LEU A 13 1.34 -4.65 7.06
N GLN A 14 0.29 -5.22 6.48
CA GLN A 14 -0.57 -4.53 5.52
C GLN A 14 -1.24 -3.30 6.12
N PHE A 15 -1.70 -3.40 7.37
CA PHE A 15 -2.33 -2.29 8.09
C PHE A 15 -1.34 -1.16 8.36
N LEU A 16 -0.11 -1.50 8.78
CA LEU A 16 0.97 -0.53 8.98
C LEU A 16 1.35 0.16 7.67
N LEU A 17 1.46 -0.60 6.56
CA LEU A 17 1.73 -0.02 5.24
C LEU A 17 0.62 0.93 4.77
N GLY A 18 -0.64 0.54 4.96
CA GLY A 18 -1.78 1.41 4.67
C GLY A 18 -1.74 2.71 5.49
N LEU A 19 -1.34 2.63 6.76
CA LEU A 19 -1.15 3.80 7.63
C LEU A 19 0.01 4.68 7.17
N VAL A 20 1.14 4.09 6.77
CA VAL A 20 2.30 4.83 6.25
C VAL A 20 1.90 5.57 4.97
N LEU A 21 1.27 4.89 4.00
CA LEU A 21 0.78 5.51 2.77
C LEU A 21 -0.23 6.63 3.04
N ALA A 22 -1.18 6.41 3.97
CA ALA A 22 -2.15 7.42 4.36
C ALA A 22 -1.46 8.63 5.01
N GLY A 23 -0.49 8.40 5.90
CA GLY A 23 0.31 9.44 6.52
C GLY A 23 1.12 10.24 5.51
N LEU A 24 1.72 9.57 4.52
CA LEU A 24 2.45 10.20 3.42
C LEU A 24 1.51 11.05 2.55
N SER A 25 0.34 10.53 2.19
CA SER A 25 -0.68 11.29 1.46
C SER A 25 -1.12 12.55 2.21
N VAL A 26 -1.36 12.45 3.52
CA VAL A 26 -1.69 13.61 4.37
C VAL A 26 -0.53 14.59 4.48
N PHE A 27 0.70 14.09 4.58
CA PHE A 27 1.91 14.93 4.61
C PHE A 27 2.05 15.74 3.33
N VAL A 28 1.90 15.10 2.16
CA VAL A 28 1.91 15.78 0.85
C VAL A 28 0.78 16.81 0.75
N LEU A 29 -0.43 16.49 1.24
CA LEU A 29 -1.54 17.45 1.31
C LEU A 29 -1.30 18.60 2.30
N THR A 30 -0.46 18.40 3.31
CA THR A 30 -0.09 19.46 4.25
C THR A 30 0.94 20.38 3.61
N LEU A 31 1.88 19.84 2.81
CA LEU A 31 2.84 20.61 2.04
C LEU A 31 2.16 21.53 1.01
N THR A 32 1.11 21.09 0.32
CA THR A 32 0.35 21.96 -0.60
C THR A 32 -0.34 23.14 0.09
N ARG A 33 -0.54 23.08 1.40
CA ARG A 33 -1.11 24.18 2.21
C ARG A 33 -0.07 25.04 2.90
N SER A 34 1.21 24.69 2.81
CA SER A 34 2.28 25.48 3.44
C SER A 34 2.42 26.85 2.76
N GLN A 35 2.63 27.90 3.57
CA GLN A 35 2.77 29.27 3.08
C GLN A 35 3.95 29.45 2.12
N GLU A 36 4.96 28.57 2.19
CA GLU A 36 6.14 28.58 1.33
C GLU A 36 5.79 28.26 -0.12
N MET A 37 4.84 27.35 -0.38
CA MET A 37 4.39 27.06 -1.75
C MET A 37 3.48 28.14 -2.33
N LEU A 38 2.74 28.88 -1.51
CA LEU A 38 1.84 29.94 -2.00
C LEU A 38 2.57 31.25 -2.31
N ALA A 39 3.84 31.36 -1.94
CA ALA A 39 4.68 32.53 -2.20
C ALA A 39 5.43 32.46 -3.55
N ASP A 40 5.42 31.30 -4.21
CA ASP A 40 6.20 31.07 -5.44
C ASP A 40 5.39 31.45 -6.70
N PRO A 41 5.97 32.12 -7.72
CA PRO A 41 5.24 32.53 -8.92
C PRO A 41 4.69 31.35 -9.75
N ASP A 42 5.31 30.17 -9.65
CA ASP A 42 4.90 28.90 -10.28
C ASP A 42 4.19 27.93 -9.30
N ALA A 43 3.58 28.47 -8.24
CA ALA A 43 2.84 27.71 -7.24
C ALA A 43 1.74 26.82 -7.83
N ALA A 44 1.10 27.25 -8.92
CA ALA A 44 -0.03 26.54 -9.50
C ALA A 44 0.34 25.16 -10.05
N ASP A 45 1.44 25.06 -10.80
CA ASP A 45 1.89 23.78 -11.39
C ASP A 45 2.47 22.85 -10.33
N THR A 46 3.20 23.41 -9.36
CA THR A 46 3.79 22.65 -8.24
C THR A 46 2.72 22.07 -7.31
N VAL A 47 1.68 22.85 -6.99
CA VAL A 47 0.53 22.37 -6.21
C VAL A 47 -0.25 21.31 -6.97
N HIS A 48 -0.39 21.44 -8.28
CA HIS A 48 -1.08 20.43 -9.10
C HIS A 48 -0.33 19.09 -9.09
N GLY A 49 0.99 19.12 -9.24
CA GLY A 49 1.86 17.93 -9.16
C GLY A 49 1.76 17.23 -7.79
N LEU A 50 1.81 17.99 -6.69
CA LEU A 50 1.65 17.42 -5.35
C LEU A 50 0.25 16.85 -5.10
N LEU A 51 -0.80 17.45 -5.65
CA LEU A 51 -2.18 16.96 -5.49
C LEU A 51 -2.34 15.61 -6.22
N ILE A 52 -1.77 15.50 -7.42
CA ILE A 52 -1.71 14.23 -8.15
C ILE A 52 -0.92 13.20 -7.33
N GLY A 53 0.25 13.55 -6.80
CA GLY A 53 1.04 12.66 -5.95
C GLY A 53 0.28 12.19 -4.70
N ALA A 54 -0.42 13.10 -4.02
CA ALA A 54 -1.26 12.78 -2.87
C ALA A 54 -2.39 11.81 -3.23
N LEU A 55 -3.00 11.97 -4.41
CA LEU A 55 -4.06 11.08 -4.91
C LEU A 55 -3.52 9.70 -5.27
N VAL A 56 -2.36 9.66 -5.95
CA VAL A 56 -1.65 8.43 -6.34
C VAL A 56 -1.25 7.60 -5.12
N LEU A 57 -0.93 8.22 -3.99
CA LEU A 57 -0.63 7.53 -2.73
C LEU A 57 -1.88 7.25 -1.90
N GLY A 58 -2.84 8.16 -1.89
CA GLY A 58 -4.04 8.09 -1.05
C GLY A 58 -5.02 6.99 -1.47
N ILE A 59 -5.22 6.79 -2.78
CA ILE A 59 -6.11 5.72 -3.28
C ILE A 59 -5.58 4.33 -2.88
N PRO A 60 -4.30 3.98 -3.15
CA PRO A 60 -3.71 2.74 -2.65
C PRO A 60 -3.77 2.61 -1.13
N ALA A 61 -3.58 3.69 -0.37
CA ALA A 61 -3.68 3.66 1.10
C ALA A 61 -5.05 3.13 1.56
N LEU A 62 -6.13 3.67 1.00
CA LEU A 62 -7.50 3.26 1.32
C LEU A 62 -7.76 1.81 0.91
N ILE A 63 -7.35 1.43 -0.30
CA ILE A 63 -7.50 0.05 -0.79
C ILE A 63 -6.74 -0.92 0.11
N THR A 64 -5.52 -0.56 0.52
CA THR A 64 -4.67 -1.38 1.40
C THR A 64 -5.31 -1.57 2.78
N LEU A 65 -5.90 -0.52 3.36
CA LEU A 65 -6.63 -0.61 4.64
C LEU A 65 -7.88 -1.49 4.54
N ILE A 66 -8.66 -1.35 3.46
CA ILE A 66 -9.82 -2.22 3.18
C ILE A 66 -9.37 -3.67 3.00
N ALA A 67 -8.26 -3.89 2.29
CA ALA A 67 -7.69 -5.20 2.08
C ALA A 67 -7.21 -5.83 3.40
N ALA A 68 -6.53 -5.06 4.26
CA ALA A 68 -6.12 -5.48 5.61
C ALA A 68 -7.31 -5.90 6.47
N TRP A 69 -8.43 -5.18 6.38
CA TRP A 69 -9.69 -5.58 7.03
C TRP A 69 -10.22 -6.91 6.48
N GLY A 70 -10.20 -7.09 5.16
CA GLY A 70 -10.55 -8.35 4.50
C GLY A 70 -9.66 -9.52 4.94
N LEU A 71 -8.35 -9.30 5.04
CA LEU A 71 -7.37 -10.26 5.54
C LEU A 71 -7.62 -10.64 6.99
N CYS A 72 -7.96 -9.67 7.85
CA CYS A 72 -8.32 -9.89 9.26
C CYS A 72 -9.59 -10.74 9.40
N LYS A 73 -10.55 -10.58 8.48
CA LYS A 73 -11.76 -11.41 8.38
C LYS A 73 -11.53 -12.77 7.73
N GLY A 74 -10.33 -13.05 7.21
CA GLY A 74 -10.04 -14.32 6.53
C GLY A 74 -10.62 -14.41 5.12
N LYS A 75 -10.97 -13.28 4.48
CA LYS A 75 -11.64 -13.27 3.17
C LYS A 75 -10.64 -13.30 2.02
N LEU A 76 -10.96 -14.10 0.99
CA LEU A 76 -10.18 -14.21 -0.25
C LEU A 76 -10.06 -12.88 -1.00
N TRP A 77 -11.12 -12.07 -1.00
CA TRP A 77 -11.08 -10.77 -1.68
C TRP A 77 -10.08 -9.80 -1.04
N GLY A 78 -9.87 -9.89 0.28
CA GLY A 78 -8.83 -9.12 0.98
C GLY A 78 -7.43 -9.52 0.52
N TRP A 79 -7.19 -10.82 0.32
CA TRP A 79 -5.93 -11.33 -0.22
C TRP A 79 -5.66 -10.84 -1.65
N VAL A 80 -6.67 -10.90 -2.53
CA VAL A 80 -6.54 -10.40 -3.92
C VAL A 80 -6.28 -8.90 -3.95
N LEU A 81 -7.02 -8.12 -3.15
CA LEU A 81 -6.86 -6.67 -3.07
C LEU A 81 -5.47 -6.28 -2.55
N SER A 82 -4.97 -6.93 -1.50
CA SER A 82 -3.62 -6.67 -0.98
C SER A 82 -2.56 -6.96 -2.03
N LEU A 83 -2.65 -8.11 -2.71
CA LEU A 83 -1.67 -8.50 -3.74
C LEU A 83 -1.69 -7.53 -4.92
N ALA A 84 -2.88 -7.17 -5.41
CA ALA A 84 -3.02 -6.20 -6.50
C ALA A 84 -2.46 -4.82 -6.12
N THR A 85 -2.67 -4.39 -4.89
CA THR A 85 -2.19 -3.08 -4.41
C THR A 85 -0.68 -3.08 -4.22
N ASP A 86 -0.12 -4.12 -3.60
CA ASP A 86 1.33 -4.24 -3.40
C ASP A 86 2.06 -4.27 -4.75
N VAL A 87 1.56 -5.03 -5.73
CA VAL A 87 2.13 -5.06 -7.09
C VAL A 87 2.01 -3.69 -7.76
N GLY A 88 0.84 -3.05 -7.66
CA GLY A 88 0.61 -1.74 -8.27
C GLY A 88 1.53 -0.67 -7.70
N VAL A 89 1.65 -0.60 -6.38
CA VAL A 89 2.50 0.36 -5.69
C VAL A 89 3.97 0.08 -5.98
N LEU A 90 4.39 -1.18 -5.95
CA LEU A 90 5.77 -1.56 -6.31
C LEU A 90 6.11 -1.20 -7.76
N ALA A 91 5.16 -1.34 -8.69
CA ALA A 91 5.36 -0.96 -10.09
C ALA A 91 5.55 0.55 -10.24
N VAL A 92 4.79 1.37 -9.50
CA VAL A 92 4.98 2.84 -9.47
C VAL A 92 6.36 3.18 -8.93
N PHE A 93 6.78 2.62 -7.78
CA PHE A 93 8.11 2.87 -7.24
C PHE A 93 9.24 2.39 -8.16
N THR A 94 9.04 1.26 -8.85
CA THR A 94 10.05 0.75 -9.79
C THR A 94 10.17 1.66 -11.01
N TYR A 95 9.05 2.21 -11.49
CA TYR A 95 9.07 3.19 -12.59
C TYR A 95 9.84 4.45 -12.17
N ASP A 96 9.57 4.94 -10.96
CA ASP A 96 10.23 6.12 -10.39
C ASP A 96 11.75 5.93 -10.28
N ILE A 97 12.20 4.79 -9.73
CA ILE A 97 13.62 4.44 -9.62
C ILE A 97 14.32 4.35 -11.00
N LEU A 98 13.59 3.95 -12.04
CA LEU A 98 14.14 3.84 -13.40
C LEU A 98 14.24 5.20 -14.11
N ASP A 99 13.35 6.14 -13.79
CA ASP A 99 13.30 7.47 -14.40
C ASP A 99 14.29 8.43 -13.70
N GLU A 100 14.42 8.32 -12.38
CA GLU A 100 15.21 9.24 -11.56
C GLU A 100 16.65 8.74 -11.33
N HIS A 101 17.64 9.53 -11.80
CA HIS A 101 19.07 9.19 -11.70
C HIS A 101 19.69 9.42 -10.30
N SER A 102 18.92 9.93 -9.33
CA SER A 102 19.36 10.16 -7.94
C SER A 102 18.57 9.27 -6.99
N HIS A 103 19.13 8.11 -6.65
CA HIS A 103 18.47 7.16 -5.78
C HIS A 103 18.66 7.55 -4.32
N GLU A 104 17.62 8.03 -3.65
CA GLU A 104 17.64 8.21 -2.21
C GLU A 104 17.38 6.87 -1.50
N GLY A 105 18.09 6.61 -0.40
CA GLY A 105 17.96 5.35 0.34
C GLY A 105 16.56 5.11 0.92
N SER A 106 15.77 6.19 1.07
CA SER A 106 14.36 6.15 1.48
C SER A 106 13.46 5.44 0.48
N ASP A 107 13.69 5.63 -0.82
CA ASP A 107 12.81 5.08 -1.87
C ASP A 107 13.01 3.57 -2.00
N ILE A 108 14.28 3.14 -1.88
CA ILE A 108 14.65 1.72 -1.82
C ILE A 108 14.05 1.06 -0.58
N ALA A 109 14.16 1.70 0.59
CA ALA A 109 13.59 1.17 1.83
C ALA A 109 12.07 1.01 1.74
N LEU A 110 11.40 1.99 1.12
CA LEU A 110 9.97 1.96 0.93
C LEU A 110 9.57 0.88 -0.09
N ALA A 111 10.26 0.74 -1.21
CA ALA A 111 10.03 -0.34 -2.18
C ALA A 111 10.20 -1.73 -1.54
N VAL A 112 11.27 -1.93 -0.76
CA VAL A 112 11.51 -3.19 -0.02
C VAL A 112 10.36 -3.49 0.96
N SER A 113 9.79 -2.46 1.58
CA SER A 113 8.66 -2.63 2.50
C SER A 113 7.40 -3.20 1.86
N PHE A 114 7.21 -3.04 0.54
CA PHE A 114 6.13 -3.68 -0.25
C PHE A 114 6.50 -5.07 -0.78
N VAL A 115 7.79 -5.39 -0.94
CA VAL A 115 8.24 -6.72 -1.37
C VAL A 115 7.99 -7.77 -0.28
N VAL A 116 8.28 -7.44 0.97
CA VAL A 116 8.11 -8.35 2.13
C VAL A 116 6.68 -8.88 2.27
N PRO A 117 5.61 -8.06 2.36
CA PRO A 117 4.24 -8.54 2.46
C PRO A 117 3.83 -9.33 1.23
N LEU A 118 4.27 -8.93 0.03
CA LEU A 118 3.97 -9.61 -1.21
C LEU A 118 4.51 -11.05 -1.22
N VAL A 119 5.77 -11.25 -0.78
CA VAL A 119 6.35 -12.59 -0.60
C VAL A 119 5.56 -13.39 0.44
N LEU A 120 5.21 -12.77 1.58
CA LEU A 120 4.42 -13.44 2.62
C LEU A 120 3.01 -13.82 2.15
N LEU A 121 2.36 -13.00 1.33
CA LEU A 121 1.04 -13.25 0.73
C LEU A 121 1.10 -14.40 -0.29
N LEU A 122 2.20 -14.51 -1.03
CA LEU A 122 2.44 -15.58 -2.00
C LEU A 122 2.83 -16.92 -1.34
N LEU A 123 3.21 -16.92 -0.06
CA LEU A 123 3.52 -18.16 0.64
C LEU A 123 2.34 -19.14 0.55
N PRO A 124 2.60 -20.43 0.23
CA PRO A 124 1.55 -21.42 0.01
C PRO A 124 0.68 -21.61 1.25
N GLN A 125 1.23 -21.43 2.44
CA GLN A 125 0.49 -21.51 3.71
C GLN A 125 -0.56 -20.40 3.85
N VAL A 126 -0.22 -19.17 3.49
CA VAL A 126 -1.12 -18.01 3.56
C VAL A 126 -2.15 -18.08 2.44
N ARG A 127 -1.70 -18.35 1.21
CA ARG A 127 -2.58 -18.54 0.05
C ARG A 127 -3.63 -19.63 0.28
N ARG A 128 -3.23 -20.81 0.76
CA ARG A 128 -4.16 -21.92 1.04
C ARG A 128 -5.19 -21.56 2.11
N PHE A 129 -4.82 -20.80 3.13
CA PHE A 129 -5.74 -20.36 4.18
C PHE A 129 -6.89 -19.52 3.59
N TYR A 130 -6.57 -18.48 2.81
CA TYR A 130 -7.58 -17.60 2.21
C TYR A 130 -8.41 -18.28 1.12
N TRP A 131 -7.81 -19.20 0.35
CA TRP A 131 -8.55 -20.01 -0.63
C TRP A 131 -9.51 -21.00 0.02
N SER A 132 -9.08 -21.72 1.06
CA SER A 132 -9.93 -22.69 1.76
C SER A 132 -11.13 -22.05 2.45
N ALA A 133 -10.96 -20.84 3.01
CA ALA A 133 -12.04 -20.08 3.65
C ALA A 133 -13.13 -19.64 2.65
N SER A 134 -12.80 -19.41 1.38
CA SER A 134 -13.80 -19.04 0.37
C SER A 134 -14.68 -20.22 -0.04
N THR A 135 -14.11 -21.41 -0.15
CA THR A 135 -14.85 -22.63 -0.51
C THR A 135 -15.91 -23.00 0.53
N THR A 136 -15.64 -22.78 1.82
CA THR A 136 -16.61 -23.07 2.89
C THR A 136 -17.83 -22.13 2.88
N ASN A 137 -17.66 -20.89 2.39
CA ASN A 137 -18.75 -19.91 2.29
C ASN A 137 -19.66 -20.12 1.06
N LEU A 138 -19.26 -20.97 0.11
CA LEU A 138 -20.09 -21.34 -1.06
C LEU A 138 -20.88 -22.64 -0.84
N SER A 139 -20.60 -23.37 0.24
CA SER A 139 -21.25 -24.63 0.60
C SER A 139 -22.29 -24.50 1.74
N SER A 140 -22.58 -23.29 2.20
CA SER A 140 -23.62 -22.96 3.18
C SER A 140 -24.62 -22.00 2.56
#